data_AF-A0A418M9U4-F1
#
_entry.id   AF-A0A418M9U4-F1
#
_cell.length_a   1.000
_cell.length_b   1.000
_cell.length_c   1.000
_cell.angle_alpha   90.00
_cell.angle_beta   90.00
_cell.angle_gamma   90.00
#
_symmetry.space_group_name_H-M   'P 1'
#
loop_
_entity.id
_entity.type
_entity.pdbx_description
1 polymer ?
#
loop_
_entity_poly.entity_id
_entity_poly.type
_entity_poly.pdbx_seq_one_letter_code
_entity_poly.pdbx_strand_id
1 'polypeptide(L)'
;MNYRGLGGIGLAIQFSVLLLGYTGLLLLLSQRAKQKAATAGHFFDGGRGFGTWRVFVLMTAMWGASMFSVELDTGFSQGMSAVWFGISTIVASLFIACFLLAPFRKIQYLTNSNLIGQRYGTRARDFAALVIGLTFPIFAMKNVLAAASFLHVILGWSLPLVLIATTVLVIAYVSLGGMWSLAYVQVANLAVFSLGLGVAAYFVLRNHPVFNPALLPNAQFSSWFGVGPATILVWFGMSLLNSVSAQAEFQTIAAAKSVRQGRLGVLLSSLVLVGFAVLPVLMGMAAREGVHSGKAGLLAFPVYLTEVAPHWAVVLTGLGFWSAALIWCAPLLFSGASSFGLDLFNRRGSSHHAISVRRLTRWSMVLQGAMIVLYALARPGQLAWWAVFGLTLRNAAIVGPTVAFLLWPLVREKTVLVSMVLGVGMGFTWNAVTGFSALVFPFGINPMWVGTGTAMLVLIGGTFLQNWGVMRWAKPGLRRYLGGGFALFGGVSLVLTPWIGHSSLHSLLGCELFLAVMGEFFAAIFLTEPAQLNNISEQGPISVTETMAVQNESYLSPL
;
A
#
# COMPACT_ATOMS: atom_id res chain seq x y z
N MET A 1 -29.94 -21.26 8.75
CA MET A 1 -30.32 -22.17 7.65
C MET A 1 -29.08 -22.77 7.02
N ASN A 2 -29.00 -24.09 6.89
CA ASN A 2 -27.85 -24.77 6.29
C ASN A 2 -27.87 -24.59 4.75
N TYR A 3 -26.98 -23.75 4.21
CA TYR A 3 -26.65 -23.68 2.76
C TYR A 3 -26.01 -24.97 2.21
N ARG A 4 -26.16 -26.11 2.89
CA ARG A 4 -25.67 -27.43 2.47
C ARG A 4 -26.75 -28.30 1.81
N GLY A 5 -27.99 -27.81 1.66
CA GLY A 5 -29.07 -28.47 0.91
C GLY A 5 -29.07 -28.14 -0.59
N LEU A 6 -30.11 -28.60 -1.31
CA LEU A 6 -30.28 -28.38 -2.77
C LEU A 6 -30.16 -26.90 -3.19
N GLY A 7 -30.59 -25.96 -2.34
CA GLY A 7 -30.45 -24.52 -2.59
C GLY A 7 -28.99 -24.01 -2.59
N GLY A 8 -28.10 -24.64 -1.82
CA GLY A 8 -26.67 -24.33 -1.81
C GLY A 8 -25.94 -24.79 -3.07
N ILE A 9 -26.34 -25.95 -3.61
CA ILE A 9 -25.79 -26.48 -4.87
C ILE A 9 -26.15 -25.54 -6.03
N GLY A 10 -27.39 -25.06 -6.10
CA GLY A 10 -27.81 -24.08 -7.10
C GLY A 10 -27.01 -22.77 -7.02
N LEU A 11 -26.76 -22.27 -5.80
CA LEU A 11 -25.97 -21.07 -5.57
C LEU A 11 -24.52 -21.24 -6.02
N ALA A 12 -23.90 -22.38 -5.70
CA ALA A 12 -22.53 -22.68 -6.12
C ALA A 12 -22.40 -22.78 -7.64
N ILE A 13 -23.37 -23.38 -8.33
CA ILE A 13 -23.39 -23.45 -9.80
C ILE A 13 -23.53 -22.05 -10.40
N GLN A 14 -24.48 -21.24 -9.93
CA GLN A 14 -24.69 -19.87 -10.42
C GLN A 14 -23.44 -19.00 -10.23
N PHE A 15 -22.85 -19.06 -9.03
CA PHE A 15 -21.62 -18.34 -8.74
C PHE A 15 -20.47 -18.80 -9.64
N SER A 16 -20.30 -20.10 -9.86
CA SER A 16 -19.24 -20.66 -10.70
C SER A 16 -19.39 -20.24 -12.16
N VAL A 17 -20.62 -20.24 -12.71
CA VAL A 17 -20.89 -19.78 -14.08
C VAL A 17 -20.56 -18.29 -14.23
N LEU A 18 -21.02 -17.45 -13.29
CA LEU A 18 -20.71 -16.03 -13.28
C LEU A 18 -19.20 -15.77 -13.16
N LEU A 19 -18.52 -16.52 -12.29
CA LEU A 19 -17.08 -16.42 -12.09
C LEU A 19 -16.30 -16.79 -13.36
N LEU A 20 -16.68 -17.86 -14.05
CA LEU A 20 -16.05 -18.28 -15.31
C LEU A 20 -16.30 -17.27 -16.43
N GLY A 21 -17.53 -16.80 -16.58
CA GLY A 21 -17.88 -15.75 -17.55
C GLY A 21 -17.11 -14.46 -17.28
N TYR A 22 -17.04 -14.04 -16.02
CA TYR A 22 -16.28 -12.86 -15.61
C TYR A 22 -14.78 -13.03 -15.85
N THR A 23 -14.21 -14.19 -15.52
CA THR A 23 -12.83 -14.54 -15.82
C THR A 23 -12.53 -14.42 -17.31
N GLY A 24 -13.42 -14.94 -18.16
CA GLY A 24 -13.33 -14.79 -19.61
C GLY A 24 -13.30 -13.32 -20.05
N LEU A 25 -14.19 -12.49 -19.51
CA LEU A 25 -14.22 -11.05 -19.77
C LEU A 25 -12.88 -10.37 -19.40
N LEU A 26 -12.34 -10.66 -18.21
CA LEU A 26 -11.08 -10.05 -17.77
C LEU A 26 -9.90 -10.43 -18.67
N LEU A 27 -9.84 -11.70 -19.10
CA LEU A 27 -8.82 -12.17 -20.03
C LEU A 27 -8.96 -11.49 -21.40
N LEU A 28 -10.17 -11.33 -21.92
CA LEU A 28 -10.43 -10.61 -23.19
C LEU A 28 -10.03 -9.14 -23.13
N LEU A 29 -10.37 -8.45 -22.03
CA LEU A 29 -9.95 -7.06 -21.80
C LEU A 29 -8.43 -6.94 -21.77
N SER A 30 -7.75 -7.90 -21.13
CA SER A 30 -6.30 -7.93 -21.06
C SER A 30 -5.64 -8.28 -22.40
N GLN A 31 -6.25 -9.16 -23.19
CA GLN A 31 -5.77 -9.45 -24.54
C GLN A 31 -5.79 -8.21 -25.44
N ARG A 32 -6.83 -7.37 -25.34
CA ARG A 32 -6.87 -6.07 -26.02
C ARG A 32 -5.76 -5.13 -25.52
N ALA A 33 -5.47 -5.17 -24.22
CA ALA A 33 -4.40 -4.37 -23.61
C ALA A 33 -3.00 -4.71 -24.15
N LYS A 34 -2.76 -5.97 -24.55
CA LYS A 34 -1.48 -6.46 -25.08
C LYS A 34 -0.94 -5.60 -26.22
N GLN A 35 -1.83 -5.10 -27.09
CA GLN A 35 -1.46 -4.26 -28.24
C GLN A 35 -0.86 -2.91 -27.82
N LYS A 36 -1.19 -2.41 -26.61
CA LYS A 36 -0.69 -1.13 -26.08
C LYS A 36 0.65 -1.25 -25.33
N ALA A 37 1.08 -2.47 -25.02
CA ALA A 37 2.26 -2.72 -24.21
C ALA A 37 3.54 -2.94 -25.03
N ALA A 38 3.61 -2.46 -26.29
CA ALA A 38 4.59 -2.87 -27.30
C ALA A 38 6.08 -2.82 -26.85
N THR A 39 6.49 -1.82 -26.08
CA THR A 39 7.86 -1.67 -25.56
C THR A 39 7.97 -2.07 -24.07
N ALA A 40 9.19 -2.25 -23.58
CA ALA A 40 9.45 -2.59 -22.16
C ALA A 40 8.96 -1.48 -21.22
N GLY A 41 9.23 -0.21 -21.54
CA GLY A 41 8.73 0.95 -20.78
C GLY A 41 7.21 0.97 -20.71
N HIS A 42 6.53 0.81 -21.86
CA HIS A 42 5.06 0.81 -21.92
C HIS A 42 4.40 -0.31 -21.11
N PHE A 43 5.12 -1.42 -20.88
CA PHE A 43 4.64 -2.48 -20.01
C PHE A 43 4.56 -2.02 -18.55
N PHE A 44 5.50 -1.20 -18.08
CA PHE A 44 5.59 -0.73 -16.68
C PHE A 44 4.89 0.60 -16.41
N ASP A 45 5.09 1.61 -17.26
CA ASP A 45 4.57 2.96 -17.04
C ASP A 45 3.38 3.32 -17.95
N GLY A 46 2.90 2.36 -18.74
CA GLY A 46 1.78 2.57 -19.68
C GLY A 46 2.09 3.55 -20.82
N GLY A 47 3.38 3.86 -21.06
CA GLY A 47 3.80 4.90 -22.00
C GLY A 47 3.41 6.32 -21.53
N ARG A 48 3.08 6.45 -20.24
CA ARG A 48 2.62 7.70 -19.62
C ARG A 48 1.47 8.35 -20.36
N GLY A 49 0.54 7.51 -20.83
CA GLY A 49 -0.60 7.91 -21.63
C GLY A 49 -1.91 8.01 -20.84
N PHE A 50 -1.90 7.89 -19.51
CA PHE A 50 -3.14 7.79 -18.74
C PHE A 50 -3.75 9.17 -18.48
N GLY A 51 -4.94 9.37 -19.05
CA GLY A 51 -5.75 10.53 -18.73
C GLY A 51 -6.37 10.46 -17.34
N THR A 52 -6.98 11.56 -16.92
CA THR A 52 -7.67 11.71 -15.62
C THR A 52 -8.55 10.51 -15.27
N TRP A 53 -9.37 10.04 -16.23
CA TRP A 53 -10.27 8.91 -16.02
C TRP A 53 -9.56 7.61 -15.62
N ARG A 54 -8.44 7.26 -16.28
CA ARG A 54 -7.72 6.02 -15.97
C ARG A 54 -7.04 6.09 -14.61
N VAL A 55 -6.44 7.23 -14.28
CA VAL A 55 -5.86 7.46 -12.95
C VAL A 55 -6.95 7.39 -11.89
N PHE A 56 -8.10 8.05 -12.11
CA PHE A 56 -9.26 7.97 -11.23
C PHE A 56 -9.69 6.51 -10.97
N VAL A 57 -9.89 5.71 -12.03
CA VAL A 57 -10.30 4.31 -11.87
C VAL A 57 -9.26 3.49 -11.11
N LEU A 58 -7.99 3.60 -11.49
CA LEU A 58 -6.92 2.81 -10.87
C LEU A 58 -6.76 3.12 -9.38
N MET A 59 -6.81 4.41 -9.02
CA MET A 59 -6.70 4.86 -7.64
C MET A 59 -7.93 4.47 -6.82
N THR A 60 -9.14 4.67 -7.37
CA THR A 60 -10.40 4.33 -6.68
C THR A 60 -10.53 2.83 -6.49
N ALA A 61 -10.18 2.04 -7.51
CA ALA A 61 -10.15 0.59 -7.39
C ALA A 61 -9.18 0.18 -6.27
N MET A 62 -7.90 0.51 -6.41
CA MET A 62 -6.85 0.07 -5.49
C MET A 62 -7.17 0.44 -4.03
N TRP A 63 -7.45 1.72 -3.76
CA TRP A 63 -7.71 2.17 -2.40
C TRP A 63 -9.10 1.78 -1.89
N GLY A 64 -10.13 1.79 -2.74
CA GLY A 64 -11.49 1.38 -2.36
C GLY A 64 -11.54 -0.09 -1.94
N ALA A 65 -10.83 -0.97 -2.66
CA ALA A 65 -10.69 -2.36 -2.26
C ALA A 65 -9.87 -2.49 -0.95
N SER A 66 -8.76 -1.77 -0.81
CA SER A 66 -7.93 -1.80 0.42
C SER A 66 -8.75 -1.45 1.67
N MET A 67 -9.53 -0.37 1.55
CA MET A 67 -10.36 0.20 2.59
C MET A 67 -11.50 -0.74 2.96
N PHE A 68 -12.35 -1.16 2.02
CA PHE A 68 -13.59 -1.86 2.39
C PHE A 68 -13.41 -3.03 3.37
N SER A 69 -12.35 -3.83 3.22
CA SER A 69 -12.11 -4.99 4.09
C SER A 69 -11.73 -4.60 5.51
N VAL A 70 -10.93 -3.54 5.68
CA VAL A 70 -10.52 -3.04 7.00
C VAL A 70 -11.69 -2.31 7.65
N GLU A 71 -12.36 -1.44 6.92
CA GLU A 71 -13.47 -0.64 7.42
C GLU A 71 -14.65 -1.51 7.84
N LEU A 72 -14.96 -2.58 7.09
CA LEU A 72 -16.01 -3.53 7.46
C LEU A 72 -15.65 -4.29 8.75
N ASP A 73 -14.44 -4.83 8.85
CA ASP A 73 -14.01 -5.61 10.02
C ASP A 73 -13.84 -4.73 11.28
N THR A 74 -13.28 -3.53 11.09
CA THR A 74 -13.10 -2.55 12.16
C THR A 74 -14.43 -1.92 12.55
N GLY A 75 -15.33 -1.64 11.61
CA GLY A 75 -16.68 -1.16 11.91
C GLY A 75 -17.50 -2.17 12.71
N PHE A 76 -17.35 -3.46 12.42
CA PHE A 76 -17.97 -4.54 13.19
C PHE A 76 -17.47 -4.58 14.65
N SER A 77 -16.18 -4.33 14.88
CA SER A 77 -15.56 -4.47 16.21
C SER A 77 -15.50 -3.17 17.02
N GLN A 78 -15.37 -2.02 16.36
CA GLN A 78 -15.07 -0.71 16.96
C GLN A 78 -16.10 0.38 16.61
N GLY A 79 -17.06 0.07 15.73
CA GLY A 79 -18.14 0.99 15.39
C GLY A 79 -17.72 2.15 14.48
N MET A 80 -18.44 3.27 14.57
CA MET A 80 -18.36 4.40 13.65
C MET A 80 -16.95 4.98 13.52
N SER A 81 -16.17 4.96 14.62
CA SER A 81 -14.82 5.50 14.64
C SER A 81 -13.83 4.81 13.68
N ALA A 82 -14.16 3.63 13.15
CA ALA A 82 -13.41 2.98 12.07
C ALA A 82 -13.25 3.84 10.80
N VAL A 83 -14.16 4.80 10.57
CA VAL A 83 -14.12 5.73 9.42
C VAL A 83 -12.79 6.49 9.32
N TRP A 84 -12.13 6.76 10.45
CA TRP A 84 -10.87 7.47 10.49
C TRP A 84 -9.72 6.71 9.82
N PHE A 85 -9.76 5.38 9.76
CA PHE A 85 -8.79 4.61 9.00
C PHE A 85 -8.87 4.97 7.51
N GLY A 86 -10.09 4.99 6.97
CA GLY A 86 -10.35 5.38 5.58
C GLY A 86 -9.97 6.83 5.30
N ILE A 87 -10.35 7.76 6.17
CA ILE A 87 -9.95 9.17 6.06
C ILE A 87 -8.42 9.31 6.06
N SER A 88 -7.72 8.58 6.94
CA SER A 88 -6.25 8.61 7.00
C SER A 88 -5.60 8.16 5.68
N THR A 89 -6.20 7.16 5.03
CA THR A 89 -5.75 6.63 3.73
C THR A 89 -5.99 7.64 2.62
N ILE A 90 -7.15 8.31 2.61
CA ILE A 90 -7.47 9.38 1.66
C ILE A 90 -6.49 10.55 1.79
N VAL A 91 -6.22 10.98 3.02
CA VAL A 91 -5.26 12.07 3.29
C VAL A 91 -3.85 11.70 2.82
N ALA A 92 -3.43 10.45 3.03
CA ALA A 92 -2.16 9.95 2.53
C ALA A 92 -2.07 9.95 0.99
N SER A 93 -3.14 9.55 0.29
CA SER A 93 -3.16 9.59 -1.18
C SER A 93 -3.19 11.02 -1.73
N LEU A 94 -3.93 11.94 -1.08
CA LEU A 94 -3.90 13.36 -1.42
C LEU A 94 -2.53 13.99 -1.18
N PHE A 95 -1.84 13.60 -0.10
CA PHE A 95 -0.46 14.01 0.14
C PHE A 95 0.46 13.61 -1.02
N ILE A 96 0.36 12.37 -1.51
CA ILE A 96 1.11 11.92 -2.69
C ILE A 96 0.78 12.79 -3.92
N ALA A 97 -0.51 13.02 -4.21
CA ALA A 97 -0.94 13.80 -5.38
C ALA A 97 -0.47 15.26 -5.34
N CYS A 98 -0.45 15.86 -4.16
CA CYS A 98 -0.03 17.24 -3.95
C CYS A 98 1.49 17.38 -4.06
N PHE A 99 2.24 16.55 -3.32
CA PHE A 99 3.67 16.76 -3.08
C PHE A 99 4.58 15.83 -3.88
N LEU A 100 4.21 14.57 -4.08
CA LEU A 100 5.10 13.56 -4.66
C LEU A 100 4.85 13.31 -6.15
N LEU A 101 3.66 13.59 -6.66
CA LEU A 101 3.31 13.31 -8.06
C LEU A 101 4.23 14.03 -9.06
N ALA A 102 4.49 15.32 -8.85
CA ALA A 102 5.35 16.10 -9.75
C ALA A 102 6.82 15.64 -9.70
N PRO A 103 7.46 15.47 -8.52
CA PRO A 103 8.80 14.88 -8.42
C PRO A 103 8.93 13.52 -9.11
N PHE A 104 8.02 12.58 -8.81
CA PHE A 104 8.10 11.20 -9.32
C PHE A 104 7.92 11.12 -10.84
N ARG A 105 7.08 12.00 -11.41
CA ARG A 105 6.94 12.09 -12.86
C ARG A 105 8.21 12.65 -13.53
N LYS A 106 8.84 13.66 -12.94
CA LYS A 106 10.06 14.27 -13.50
C LYS A 106 11.18 13.24 -13.63
N ILE A 107 11.40 12.45 -12.58
CA ILE A 107 12.47 11.43 -12.50
C ILE A 107 12.14 10.11 -13.20
N GLN A 108 11.10 10.06 -14.04
CA GLN A 108 10.78 8.89 -14.88
C GLN A 108 10.56 7.61 -14.05
N TYR A 109 9.86 7.73 -12.91
CA TYR A 109 9.74 6.65 -11.93
C TYR A 109 9.19 5.33 -12.51
N LEU A 110 9.84 4.22 -12.16
CA LEU A 110 9.40 2.84 -12.47
C LEU A 110 9.12 2.02 -11.21
N THR A 111 10.07 1.95 -10.29
CA THR A 111 9.98 1.20 -9.02
C THR A 111 10.76 1.94 -7.93
N ASN A 112 10.46 1.67 -6.66
CA ASN A 112 11.21 2.24 -5.54
C ASN A 112 12.65 1.71 -5.51
N SER A 113 12.85 0.43 -5.88
CA SER A 113 14.18 -0.16 -6.00
C SER A 113 15.02 0.53 -7.07
N ASN A 114 14.45 0.76 -8.26
CA ASN A 114 15.13 1.48 -9.33
C ASN A 114 15.46 2.93 -8.92
N LEU A 115 14.52 3.63 -8.29
CA LEU A 115 14.70 4.98 -7.76
C LEU A 115 15.92 5.07 -6.83
N ILE A 116 15.99 4.16 -5.86
CA ILE A 116 17.14 4.07 -4.94
C ILE A 116 18.42 3.76 -5.72
N GLY A 117 18.35 2.84 -6.67
CA GLY A 117 19.48 2.42 -7.50
C GLY A 117 20.10 3.52 -8.36
N GLN A 118 19.28 4.40 -8.94
CA GLN A 118 19.73 5.49 -9.80
C GLN A 118 20.69 6.44 -9.07
N ARG A 119 20.51 6.62 -7.76
CA ARG A 119 21.31 7.54 -6.95
C ARG A 119 22.35 6.86 -6.08
N TYR A 120 22.02 5.69 -5.55
CA TYR A 120 22.79 5.01 -4.50
C TYR A 120 23.40 3.69 -4.96
N GLY A 121 23.43 3.43 -6.28
CA GLY A 121 24.14 2.29 -6.85
C GLY A 121 23.38 0.97 -6.83
N THR A 122 23.95 -0.02 -7.50
CA THR A 122 23.30 -1.32 -7.78
C THR A 122 23.08 -2.15 -6.53
N ARG A 123 23.95 -2.04 -5.51
CA ARG A 123 23.79 -2.81 -4.26
C ARG A 123 22.55 -2.37 -3.48
N ALA A 124 22.33 -1.05 -3.38
CA ALA A 124 21.14 -0.49 -2.74
C ALA A 124 19.87 -0.85 -3.52
N ARG A 125 19.93 -0.79 -4.86
CA ARG A 125 18.85 -1.26 -5.75
C ARG A 125 18.47 -2.72 -5.48
N ASP A 126 19.46 -3.60 -5.50
CA ASP A 126 19.25 -5.05 -5.39
C ASP A 126 18.68 -5.41 -4.01
N PHE A 127 19.18 -4.79 -2.95
CA PHE A 127 18.64 -4.99 -1.60
C PHE A 127 17.20 -4.46 -1.47
N ALA A 128 16.91 -3.27 -2.00
CA ALA A 128 15.55 -2.72 -2.05
C ALA A 128 14.61 -3.65 -2.82
N ALA A 129 15.05 -4.13 -3.99
CA ALA A 129 14.28 -5.01 -4.85
C ALA A 129 13.99 -6.36 -4.18
N LEU A 130 14.96 -6.90 -3.45
CA LEU A 130 14.80 -8.12 -2.66
C LEU A 130 13.72 -7.94 -1.59
N VAL A 131 13.82 -6.89 -0.78
CA VAL A 131 12.86 -6.61 0.30
C VAL A 131 11.46 -6.37 -0.27
N ILE A 132 11.34 -5.57 -1.34
CA ILE A 132 10.07 -5.29 -2.01
C ILE A 132 9.45 -6.58 -2.56
N GLY A 133 10.19 -7.37 -3.33
CA GLY A 133 9.63 -8.59 -3.92
C GLY A 133 9.27 -9.67 -2.89
N LEU A 134 9.93 -9.71 -1.73
CA LEU A 134 9.56 -10.60 -0.62
C LEU A 134 8.31 -10.13 0.14
N THR A 135 8.08 -8.82 0.23
CA THR A 135 6.99 -8.23 1.03
C THR A 135 5.71 -7.97 0.24
N PHE A 136 5.78 -7.73 -1.07
CA PHE A 136 4.58 -7.48 -1.86
C PHE A 136 3.58 -8.66 -1.93
N PRO A 137 4.02 -9.94 -2.00
CA PRO A 137 3.13 -11.08 -1.87
C PRO A 137 2.36 -11.07 -0.53
N ILE A 138 3.00 -10.62 0.54
CA ILE A 138 2.40 -10.50 1.87
C ILE A 138 1.21 -9.53 1.83
N PHE A 139 1.41 -8.36 1.21
CA PHE A 139 0.34 -7.37 1.08
C PHE A 139 -0.76 -7.83 0.13
N ALA A 140 -0.42 -8.53 -0.95
CA ALA A 140 -1.36 -8.99 -1.96
C ALA A 140 -2.43 -9.92 -1.38
N MET A 141 -2.08 -10.78 -0.41
CA MET A 141 -3.01 -11.71 0.22
C MET A 141 -4.13 -11.06 1.04
N LYS A 142 -3.92 -9.83 1.54
CA LYS A 142 -4.82 -9.19 2.52
C LYS A 142 -6.28 -9.16 2.06
N ASN A 143 -6.56 -8.67 0.85
CA ASN A 143 -7.94 -8.61 0.35
C ASN A 143 -8.44 -9.92 -0.25
N VAL A 144 -7.52 -10.83 -0.59
CA VAL A 144 -7.90 -12.19 -0.95
C VAL A 144 -8.51 -12.92 0.24
N LEU A 145 -8.09 -12.60 1.46
CA LEU A 145 -8.73 -13.09 2.68
C LEU A 145 -10.18 -12.61 2.83
N ALA A 146 -10.47 -11.35 2.52
CA ALA A 146 -11.85 -10.85 2.59
C ALA A 146 -12.76 -11.63 1.63
N ALA A 147 -12.32 -11.83 0.39
CA ALA A 147 -13.02 -12.69 -0.56
C ALA A 147 -13.11 -14.14 -0.10
N ALA A 148 -12.03 -14.70 0.44
CA ALA A 148 -12.01 -16.06 0.94
C ALA A 148 -12.95 -16.26 2.13
N SER A 149 -13.04 -15.29 3.04
CA SER A 149 -13.94 -15.32 4.19
C SER A 149 -15.40 -15.36 3.72
N PHE A 150 -15.75 -14.52 2.73
CA PHE A 150 -17.08 -14.52 2.13
C PHE A 150 -17.38 -15.86 1.44
N LEU A 151 -16.51 -16.31 0.53
CA LEU A 151 -16.72 -17.55 -0.23
C LEU A 151 -16.66 -18.79 0.64
N HIS A 152 -15.92 -18.76 1.75
CA HIS A 152 -15.93 -19.83 2.74
C HIS A 152 -17.30 -19.95 3.40
N VAL A 153 -17.88 -18.84 3.85
CA VAL A 153 -19.20 -18.84 4.50
C VAL A 153 -20.31 -19.25 3.53
N ILE A 154 -20.28 -18.75 2.29
CA ILE A 154 -21.36 -18.95 1.31
C ILE A 154 -21.23 -20.27 0.54
N LEU A 155 -20.01 -20.64 0.12
CA LEU A 155 -19.76 -21.78 -0.78
C LEU A 155 -18.94 -22.89 -0.13
N GLY A 156 -18.42 -22.70 1.08
CA GLY A 156 -17.53 -23.66 1.73
C GLY A 156 -16.14 -23.74 1.11
N TRP A 157 -15.76 -22.77 0.27
CA TRP A 157 -14.43 -22.76 -0.35
C TRP A 157 -13.33 -22.62 0.70
N SER A 158 -12.20 -23.29 0.48
CA SER A 158 -11.04 -23.19 1.36
C SER A 158 -10.22 -21.93 1.04
N LEU A 159 -9.58 -21.35 2.06
CA LEU A 159 -8.69 -20.19 1.87
C LEU A 159 -7.57 -20.47 0.83
N PRO A 160 -6.87 -21.62 0.85
CA PRO A 160 -5.87 -21.93 -0.18
C PRO A 160 -6.44 -21.94 -1.60
N LEU A 161 -7.65 -22.49 -1.80
CA LEU A 161 -8.28 -22.51 -3.12
C LEU A 161 -8.50 -21.09 -3.66
N VAL A 162 -9.06 -20.20 -2.83
CA VAL A 162 -9.34 -18.80 -3.21
C VAL A 162 -8.03 -18.05 -3.49
N LEU A 163 -7.00 -18.25 -2.67
CA LEU A 163 -5.67 -17.67 -2.87
C LEU A 163 -5.03 -18.10 -4.20
N ILE A 164 -5.01 -19.41 -4.47
CA ILE A 164 -4.43 -19.97 -5.70
C ILE A 164 -5.21 -19.46 -6.91
N ALA A 165 -6.54 -19.55 -6.89
CA ALA A 165 -7.37 -19.14 -8.03
C ALA A 165 -7.24 -17.64 -8.31
N THR A 166 -7.23 -16.79 -7.27
CA THR A 166 -7.02 -15.34 -7.43
C THR A 166 -5.65 -15.06 -8.04
N THR A 167 -4.61 -15.71 -7.50
CA THR A 167 -3.22 -15.51 -7.94
C THR A 167 -3.01 -15.96 -9.38
N VAL A 168 -3.49 -17.15 -9.76
CA VAL A 168 -3.40 -17.68 -11.13
C VAL A 168 -4.10 -16.75 -12.11
N LEU A 169 -5.31 -16.29 -11.78
CA LEU A 169 -6.06 -15.37 -12.63
C LEU A 169 -5.33 -14.03 -12.80
N VAL A 170 -4.84 -13.44 -11.71
CA VAL A 170 -4.06 -12.20 -11.74
C VAL A 170 -2.81 -12.35 -12.60
N ILE A 171 -2.04 -13.42 -12.42
CA ILE A 171 -0.88 -13.71 -13.26
C ILE A 171 -1.31 -13.81 -14.72
N ALA A 172 -2.37 -14.55 -15.03
CA ALA A 172 -2.82 -14.77 -16.40
C ALA A 172 -3.16 -13.47 -17.11
N TYR A 173 -3.93 -12.56 -16.49
CA TYR A 173 -4.28 -11.31 -17.17
C TYR A 173 -3.16 -10.28 -17.12
N VAL A 174 -2.49 -10.04 -15.98
CA VAL A 174 -1.49 -8.97 -15.88
C VAL A 174 -0.29 -9.24 -16.79
N SER A 175 0.09 -10.51 -16.96
CA SER A 175 1.20 -10.94 -17.82
C SER A 175 1.04 -10.59 -19.30
N LEU A 176 -0.18 -10.32 -19.76
CA LEU A 176 -0.45 -10.00 -21.17
C LEU A 176 -0.12 -8.54 -21.52
N GLY A 177 -0.51 -7.59 -20.67
CA GLY A 177 -0.48 -6.16 -20.98
C GLY A 177 0.13 -5.25 -19.91
N GLY A 178 0.60 -5.79 -18.79
CA GLY A 178 1.22 -5.02 -17.71
C GLY A 178 0.31 -3.92 -17.18
N MET A 179 0.84 -2.69 -17.10
CA MET A 179 0.10 -1.52 -16.62
C MET A 179 -1.18 -1.24 -17.43
N TRP A 180 -1.19 -1.50 -18.74
CA TRP A 180 -2.40 -1.37 -19.56
C TRP A 180 -3.44 -2.45 -19.24
N SER A 181 -3.00 -3.66 -18.91
CA SER A 181 -3.90 -4.73 -18.46
C SER A 181 -4.62 -4.30 -17.19
N LEU A 182 -3.88 -3.75 -16.22
CA LEU A 182 -4.45 -3.16 -15.01
C LEU A 182 -5.46 -2.07 -15.37
N ALA A 183 -5.11 -1.13 -16.24
CA ALA A 183 -6.01 -0.03 -16.61
C ALA A 183 -7.37 -0.49 -17.18
N TYR A 184 -7.39 -1.55 -18.00
CA TYR A 184 -8.66 -2.07 -18.56
C TYR A 184 -9.41 -2.97 -17.58
N VAL A 185 -8.70 -3.89 -16.92
CA VAL A 185 -9.32 -4.86 -15.99
C VAL A 185 -9.88 -4.14 -14.76
N GLN A 186 -9.20 -3.11 -14.25
CA GLN A 186 -9.65 -2.37 -13.06
C GLN A 186 -10.95 -1.59 -13.30
N VAL A 187 -11.29 -1.22 -14.54
CA VAL A 187 -12.62 -0.66 -14.86
C VAL A 187 -13.72 -1.68 -14.59
N ALA A 188 -13.58 -2.89 -15.14
CA ALA A 188 -14.54 -3.96 -14.96
C ALA A 188 -14.60 -4.41 -13.50
N ASN A 189 -13.44 -4.51 -12.84
CA ASN A 189 -13.37 -4.85 -11.43
C ASN A 189 -14.06 -3.80 -10.55
N LEU A 190 -13.72 -2.52 -10.71
CA LEU A 190 -14.32 -1.45 -9.91
C LEU A 190 -15.84 -1.39 -10.10
N ALA A 191 -16.34 -1.60 -11.32
CA ALA A 191 -17.77 -1.63 -11.59
C ALA A 191 -18.46 -2.78 -10.84
N VAL A 192 -17.95 -4.02 -10.97
CA VAL A 192 -18.51 -5.20 -10.30
C VAL A 192 -18.40 -5.09 -8.78
N PHE A 193 -17.27 -4.59 -8.28
CA PHE A 193 -17.05 -4.38 -6.85
C PHE A 193 -18.03 -3.33 -6.30
N SER A 194 -18.15 -2.18 -6.95
CA SER A 194 -19.07 -1.12 -6.51
C SER A 194 -20.53 -1.55 -6.57
N LEU A 195 -20.92 -2.31 -7.61
CA LEU A 195 -22.26 -2.87 -7.73
C LEU A 195 -22.55 -3.89 -6.61
N GLY A 196 -21.65 -4.84 -6.38
CA GLY A 196 -21.79 -5.83 -5.33
C GLY A 196 -21.84 -5.21 -3.92
N LEU A 197 -21.05 -4.15 -3.69
CA LEU A 197 -21.04 -3.39 -2.45
C LEU A 197 -22.33 -2.56 -2.28
N GLY A 198 -22.80 -1.90 -3.33
CA GLY A 198 -24.05 -1.12 -3.29
C GLY A 198 -25.29 -1.98 -3.05
N VAL A 199 -25.36 -3.15 -3.71
CA VAL A 199 -26.43 -4.14 -3.49
C VAL A 199 -26.40 -4.66 -2.06
N ALA A 200 -25.20 -5.03 -1.57
CA ALA A 200 -25.04 -5.44 -0.19
C ALA A 200 -25.50 -4.37 0.80
N ALA A 201 -25.02 -3.14 0.62
CA ALA A 201 -25.36 -2.02 1.47
C ALA A 201 -26.87 -1.76 1.51
N TYR A 202 -27.55 -1.82 0.37
CA TYR A 202 -29.01 -1.68 0.32
C TYR A 202 -29.72 -2.72 1.20
N PHE A 203 -29.39 -4.01 1.05
CA PHE A 203 -30.08 -5.07 1.81
C PHE A 203 -29.72 -5.09 3.30
N VAL A 204 -28.46 -4.77 3.63
CA VAL A 204 -27.92 -4.80 4.99
C VAL A 204 -28.35 -3.57 5.80
N LEU A 205 -28.51 -2.42 5.14
CA LEU A 205 -28.78 -1.14 5.82
C LEU A 205 -30.23 -0.67 5.69
N ARG A 206 -31.03 -1.21 4.77
CA ARG A 206 -32.45 -0.81 4.64
C ARG A 206 -33.19 -0.99 5.97
N ASN A 207 -33.80 0.09 6.46
CA ASN A 207 -34.53 0.11 7.73
C ASN A 207 -33.71 -0.34 8.95
N HIS A 208 -32.36 -0.30 8.87
CA HIS A 208 -31.51 -0.78 9.94
C HIS A 208 -31.31 0.30 11.03
N PRO A 209 -31.34 -0.03 12.33
CA PRO A 209 -31.20 0.94 13.43
C PRO A 209 -29.82 1.60 13.51
N VAL A 210 -28.84 1.17 12.71
CA VAL A 210 -27.47 1.74 12.69
C VAL A 210 -27.44 3.25 12.39
N PHE A 211 -28.46 3.77 11.71
CA PHE A 211 -28.62 5.20 11.46
C PHE A 211 -29.18 5.99 12.65
N ASN A 212 -29.66 5.29 13.70
CA ASN A 212 -30.14 5.89 14.93
C ASN A 212 -29.21 5.51 16.10
N PRO A 213 -28.25 6.38 16.45
CA PRO A 213 -27.30 6.14 17.53
C PRO A 213 -27.92 5.76 18.88
N ALA A 214 -29.16 6.18 19.15
CA ALA A 214 -29.87 5.88 20.40
C ALA A 214 -30.34 4.42 20.50
N LEU A 215 -30.41 3.72 19.37
CA LEU A 215 -30.82 2.31 19.30
C LEU A 215 -29.61 1.36 19.32
N LEU A 216 -28.39 1.88 19.33
CA LEU A 216 -27.18 1.07 19.35
C LEU A 216 -26.76 0.73 20.80
N PRO A 217 -26.22 -0.47 21.06
CA PRO A 217 -26.02 -1.00 22.41
C PRO A 217 -25.08 -0.18 23.30
N ASN A 218 -24.21 0.65 22.72
CA ASN A 218 -23.23 1.46 23.44
C ASN A 218 -22.95 2.78 22.70
N ALA A 219 -22.97 3.90 23.42
CA ALA A 219 -22.63 5.23 22.91
C ALA A 219 -21.21 5.32 22.31
N GLN A 220 -20.27 4.49 22.79
CA GLN A 220 -18.92 4.41 22.22
C GLN A 220 -18.92 3.83 20.80
N PHE A 221 -19.85 2.91 20.49
CA PHE A 221 -19.94 2.26 19.18
C PHE A 221 -20.47 3.19 18.09
N SER A 222 -21.34 4.13 18.45
CA SER A 222 -21.83 5.18 17.55
C SER A 222 -20.94 6.44 17.53
N SER A 223 -20.00 6.56 18.46
CA SER A 223 -19.09 7.70 18.56
C SER A 223 -18.06 7.70 17.42
N TRP A 224 -17.86 8.89 16.83
CA TRP A 224 -16.78 9.15 15.88
C TRP A 224 -15.39 8.99 16.50
N PHE A 225 -15.26 9.08 17.82
CA PHE A 225 -13.99 8.95 18.54
C PHE A 225 -13.95 7.70 19.44
N GLY A 226 -14.81 6.70 19.17
CA GLY A 226 -14.92 5.47 19.97
C GLY A 226 -13.60 4.76 20.28
N VAL A 227 -12.70 4.61 19.30
CA VAL A 227 -11.35 4.02 19.49
C VAL A 227 -10.35 4.91 20.23
N GLY A 228 -10.73 6.16 20.55
CA GLY A 228 -9.90 7.17 21.16
C GLY A 228 -8.99 7.94 20.17
N PRO A 229 -8.64 9.19 20.48
CA PRO A 229 -7.84 10.05 19.60
C PRO A 229 -6.43 9.51 19.36
N ALA A 230 -5.86 8.79 20.33
CA ALA A 230 -4.55 8.13 20.23
C ALA A 230 -4.48 7.17 19.03
N THR A 231 -5.45 6.25 18.92
CA THR A 231 -5.53 5.27 17.83
C THR A 231 -5.72 5.95 16.48
N ILE A 232 -6.55 7.00 16.43
CA ILE A 232 -6.78 7.79 15.21
C ILE A 232 -5.46 8.42 14.74
N LEU A 233 -4.72 9.08 15.64
CA LEU A 233 -3.43 9.68 15.30
C LEU A 233 -2.42 8.64 14.79
N VAL A 234 -2.40 7.44 15.39
CA VAL A 234 -1.57 6.33 14.90
C VAL A 234 -1.95 5.93 13.48
N TRP A 235 -3.24 5.82 13.14
CA TRP A 235 -3.66 5.52 11.76
C TRP A 235 -3.20 6.59 10.77
N PHE A 236 -3.31 7.87 11.11
CA PHE A 236 -2.78 8.96 10.29
C PHE A 236 -1.26 8.88 10.11
N GLY A 237 -0.51 8.68 11.20
CA GLY A 237 0.94 8.53 11.15
C GLY A 237 1.37 7.34 10.30
N MET A 238 0.73 6.19 10.49
CA MET A 238 1.00 4.98 9.70
C MET A 238 0.66 5.17 8.22
N SER A 239 -0.50 5.74 7.89
CA SER A 239 -0.92 5.97 6.50
C SER A 239 0.01 6.94 5.78
N LEU A 240 0.37 8.07 6.42
CA LEU A 240 1.32 9.03 5.87
C LEU A 240 2.71 8.42 5.68
N LEU A 241 3.23 7.68 6.67
CA LEU A 241 4.53 7.03 6.56
C LEU A 241 4.56 6.00 5.41
N ASN A 242 3.50 5.17 5.33
CA ASN A 242 3.38 4.14 4.30
C ASN A 242 3.29 4.74 2.90
N SER A 243 2.66 5.92 2.76
CA SER A 243 2.48 6.62 1.48
C SER A 243 3.82 6.87 0.76
N VAL A 244 4.89 7.17 1.50
CA VAL A 244 6.23 7.44 0.96
C VAL A 244 6.87 6.23 0.27
N SER A 245 6.37 5.02 0.54
CA SER A 245 6.84 3.77 -0.06
C SER A 245 5.78 3.04 -0.89
N ALA A 246 4.65 3.71 -1.21
CA ALA A 246 3.51 3.13 -1.91
C ALA A 246 3.78 2.94 -3.43
N GLN A 247 4.63 1.96 -3.78
CA GLN A 247 5.10 1.74 -5.17
C GLN A 247 3.96 1.62 -6.19
N ALA A 248 2.89 0.89 -5.87
CA ALA A 248 1.76 0.70 -6.78
C ALA A 248 1.03 2.00 -7.10
N GLU A 249 0.90 2.88 -6.10
CA GLU A 249 0.36 4.22 -6.28
C GLU A 249 1.30 5.10 -7.11
N PHE A 250 2.60 5.07 -6.80
CA PHE A 250 3.60 5.81 -7.57
C PHE A 250 3.65 5.37 -9.04
N GLN A 251 3.53 4.06 -9.31
CA GLN A 251 3.42 3.53 -10.69
C GLN A 251 2.17 4.06 -11.40
N THR A 252 1.04 4.12 -10.69
CA THR A 252 -0.23 4.65 -11.22
C THR A 252 -0.15 6.12 -11.58
N ILE A 253 0.38 6.96 -10.69
CA ILE A 253 0.48 8.40 -10.94
C ILE A 253 1.60 8.73 -11.94
N ALA A 254 2.69 7.94 -11.98
CA ALA A 254 3.77 8.10 -12.97
C ALA A 254 3.28 7.78 -14.39
N ALA A 255 2.30 6.87 -14.53
CA ALA A 255 1.66 6.54 -15.80
C ALA A 255 0.72 7.64 -16.34
N ALA A 256 0.44 8.70 -15.57
CA ALA A 256 -0.40 9.80 -16.01
C ALA A 256 0.18 10.52 -17.24
N LYS A 257 -0.67 11.16 -18.05
CA LYS A 257 -0.25 11.96 -19.22
C LYS A 257 0.38 13.29 -18.83
N SER A 258 -0.07 13.88 -17.73
CA SER A 258 0.51 15.11 -17.17
C SER A 258 0.28 15.16 -15.66
N VAL A 259 1.04 16.01 -14.97
CA VAL A 259 0.87 16.26 -13.52
C VAL A 259 -0.57 16.68 -13.22
N ARG A 260 -1.15 17.56 -14.05
CA ARG A 260 -2.53 18.04 -13.91
C ARG A 260 -3.55 16.89 -14.00
N GLN A 261 -3.43 16.02 -15.01
CA GLN A 261 -4.37 14.91 -15.20
C GLN A 261 -4.23 13.86 -14.10
N GLY A 262 -3.00 13.56 -13.67
CA GLY A 262 -2.74 12.67 -12.54
C GLY A 262 -3.36 13.22 -11.25
N ARG A 263 -3.07 14.47 -10.91
CA ARG A 263 -3.56 15.12 -9.68
C ARG A 263 -5.09 15.23 -9.66
N LEU A 264 -5.73 15.57 -10.79
CA LEU A 264 -7.18 15.59 -10.90
C LEU A 264 -7.77 14.18 -10.74
N GLY A 265 -7.13 13.14 -11.30
CA GLY A 265 -7.58 11.76 -11.15
C GLY A 265 -7.56 11.29 -9.69
N VAL A 266 -6.50 11.59 -8.95
CA VAL A 266 -6.41 11.27 -7.51
C VAL A 266 -7.42 12.08 -6.69
N LEU A 267 -7.64 13.35 -7.02
CA LEU A 267 -8.63 14.18 -6.31
C LEU A 267 -10.05 13.64 -6.48
N LEU A 268 -10.46 13.31 -7.71
CA LEU A 268 -11.76 12.69 -7.99
C LEU A 268 -11.89 11.34 -7.29
N SER A 269 -10.79 10.57 -7.25
CA SER A 269 -10.76 9.28 -6.57
C SER A 269 -11.00 9.46 -5.06
N SER A 270 -10.28 10.40 -4.45
CA SER A 270 -10.39 10.74 -3.03
C SER A 270 -11.81 11.13 -2.64
N LEU A 271 -12.53 11.88 -3.49
CA LEU A 271 -13.93 12.23 -3.26
C LEU A 271 -14.83 10.98 -3.21
N VAL A 272 -14.66 10.05 -4.14
CA VAL A 272 -15.44 8.79 -4.16
C VAL A 272 -15.05 7.88 -2.98
N LEU A 273 -13.78 7.87 -2.60
CA LEU A 273 -13.29 7.06 -1.49
C LEU A 273 -13.88 7.47 -0.13
N VAL A 274 -14.39 8.69 0.04
CA VAL A 274 -15.15 9.07 1.24
C VAL A 274 -16.37 8.14 1.43
N GLY A 275 -17.05 7.79 0.33
CA GLY A 275 -18.13 6.80 0.36
C GLY A 275 -17.64 5.41 0.77
N PHE A 276 -16.47 5.00 0.28
CA PHE A 276 -15.82 3.74 0.66
C PHE A 276 -15.27 3.74 2.10
N ALA A 277 -15.08 4.91 2.74
CA ALA A 277 -14.71 4.99 4.14
C ALA A 277 -15.92 4.80 5.07
N VAL A 278 -17.11 5.28 4.67
CA VAL A 278 -18.31 5.27 5.52
C VAL A 278 -19.15 4.01 5.30
N LEU A 279 -19.40 3.63 4.04
CA LEU A 279 -20.36 2.57 3.70
C LEU A 279 -19.97 1.21 4.30
N PRO A 280 -18.71 0.74 4.19
CA PRO A 280 -18.31 -0.54 4.77
C PRO A 280 -18.32 -0.53 6.31
N VAL A 281 -18.03 0.61 6.94
CA VAL A 281 -18.14 0.77 8.41
C VAL A 281 -19.58 0.54 8.86
N LEU A 282 -20.55 1.20 8.21
CA LEU A 282 -21.97 1.00 8.49
C LEU A 282 -22.41 -0.45 8.27
N MET A 283 -21.92 -1.10 7.21
CA MET A 283 -22.20 -2.50 6.93
C MET A 283 -21.63 -3.43 8.01
N GLY A 284 -20.42 -3.15 8.50
CA GLY A 284 -19.79 -3.86 9.61
C GLY A 284 -20.58 -3.71 10.90
N MET A 285 -20.99 -2.48 11.24
CA MET A 285 -21.84 -2.19 12.39
C MET A 285 -23.20 -2.90 12.29
N ALA A 286 -23.83 -2.89 11.12
CA ALA A 286 -25.09 -3.61 10.91
C ALA A 286 -24.94 -5.13 11.06
N ALA A 287 -23.85 -5.69 10.55
CA ALA A 287 -23.55 -7.11 10.77
C ALA A 287 -23.30 -7.46 12.25
N ARG A 288 -22.75 -6.53 13.05
CA ARG A 288 -22.55 -6.72 14.50
C ARG A 288 -23.86 -6.82 15.25
N GLU A 289 -24.83 -5.98 14.92
CA GLU A 289 -26.17 -6.00 15.52
C GLU A 289 -26.99 -7.20 15.03
N GLY A 290 -26.89 -7.53 13.74
CA GLY A 290 -27.64 -8.63 13.14
C GLY A 290 -27.15 -10.01 13.57
N VAL A 291 -25.85 -10.19 13.80
CA VAL A 291 -25.24 -11.48 14.13
C VAL A 291 -24.47 -11.41 15.44
N HIS A 292 -25.04 -12.00 16.48
CA HIS A 292 -24.44 -12.15 17.82
C HIS A 292 -23.41 -13.29 17.85
N SER A 293 -22.47 -13.29 16.90
CA SER A 293 -21.37 -14.25 16.87
C SER A 293 -20.08 -13.60 17.40
N GLY A 294 -19.28 -14.35 18.15
CA GLY A 294 -17.92 -13.97 18.51
C GLY A 294 -16.91 -14.02 17.34
N LYS A 295 -17.39 -14.04 16.09
CA LYS A 295 -16.55 -14.13 14.89
C LYS A 295 -16.10 -12.74 14.44
N ALA A 296 -15.03 -12.69 13.65
CA ALA A 296 -14.57 -11.47 12.97
C ALA A 296 -15.64 -10.94 11.99
N GLY A 297 -15.62 -9.62 11.73
CA GLY A 297 -16.61 -8.94 10.88
C GLY A 297 -16.65 -9.49 9.46
N LEU A 298 -15.49 -9.81 8.87
CA LEU A 298 -15.41 -10.43 7.54
C LEU A 298 -16.08 -11.81 7.43
N LEU A 299 -16.28 -12.50 8.56
CA LEU A 299 -17.01 -13.78 8.63
C LEU A 299 -18.46 -13.59 9.05
N ALA A 300 -18.76 -12.60 9.89
CA ALA A 300 -20.12 -12.33 10.35
C ALA A 300 -20.97 -11.67 9.25
N PHE A 301 -20.37 -10.77 8.45
CA PHE A 301 -21.05 -10.07 7.37
C PHE A 301 -21.74 -10.98 6.34
N PRO A 302 -21.08 -11.99 5.72
CA PRO A 302 -21.75 -12.89 4.78
C PRO A 302 -22.89 -13.68 5.43
N VAL A 303 -22.79 -14.03 6.72
CA VAL A 303 -23.89 -14.68 7.46
C VAL A 303 -25.08 -13.73 7.54
N TYR A 304 -24.86 -12.50 8.00
CA TYR A 304 -25.92 -11.52 8.12
C TYR A 304 -26.58 -11.22 6.76
N LEU A 305 -25.78 -11.07 5.70
CA LEU A 305 -26.28 -10.81 4.36
C LEU A 305 -27.25 -11.91 3.90
N THR A 306 -26.99 -13.17 4.22
CA THR A 306 -27.90 -14.28 3.86
C THR A 306 -29.23 -14.27 4.61
N GLU A 307 -29.30 -13.58 5.75
CA GLU A 307 -30.54 -13.47 6.53
C GLU A 307 -31.43 -12.35 5.99
N VAL A 308 -30.85 -11.31 5.39
CA VAL A 308 -31.57 -10.09 4.99
C VAL A 308 -31.70 -9.85 3.49
N ALA A 309 -30.96 -10.60 2.67
CA ALA A 309 -30.89 -10.43 1.22
C ALA A 309 -31.34 -11.67 0.44
N PRO A 310 -31.96 -11.50 -0.75
CA PRO A 310 -32.29 -12.60 -1.64
C PRO A 310 -31.01 -13.24 -2.24
N HIS A 311 -31.13 -14.49 -2.69
CA HIS A 311 -29.98 -15.27 -3.17
C HIS A 311 -29.16 -14.59 -4.29
N TRP A 312 -29.82 -13.94 -5.25
CA TRP A 312 -29.12 -13.26 -6.35
C TRP A 312 -28.22 -12.12 -5.83
N ALA A 313 -28.63 -11.43 -4.76
CA ALA A 313 -27.88 -10.35 -4.15
C ALA A 313 -26.62 -10.90 -3.45
N VAL A 314 -26.76 -12.02 -2.73
CA VAL A 314 -25.62 -12.71 -2.09
C VAL A 314 -24.58 -13.13 -3.14
N VAL A 315 -25.02 -13.70 -4.26
CA VAL A 315 -24.13 -14.12 -5.37
C VAL A 315 -23.40 -12.92 -5.98
N LEU A 316 -24.13 -11.82 -6.25
CA LEU A 316 -23.55 -10.61 -6.83
C LEU A 316 -22.57 -9.92 -5.87
N THR A 317 -22.88 -9.87 -4.57
CA THR A 317 -21.96 -9.38 -3.54
C THR A 317 -20.71 -10.27 -3.46
N GLY A 318 -20.87 -11.59 -3.54
CA GLY A 318 -19.72 -12.51 -3.60
C GLY A 318 -18.80 -12.23 -4.79
N LEU A 319 -19.37 -11.92 -5.96
CA LEU A 319 -18.59 -11.53 -7.13
C LEU A 319 -17.91 -10.17 -6.93
N GLY A 320 -18.55 -9.24 -6.20
CA GLY A 320 -17.94 -7.99 -5.75
C GLY A 320 -16.74 -8.19 -4.83
N PHE A 321 -16.84 -9.10 -3.86
CA PHE A 321 -15.73 -9.50 -2.98
C PHE A 321 -14.58 -10.13 -3.77
N TRP A 322 -14.90 -11.03 -4.72
CA TRP A 322 -13.90 -11.61 -5.63
C TRP A 322 -13.20 -10.53 -6.45
N SER A 323 -13.96 -9.59 -7.01
CA SER A 323 -13.42 -8.45 -7.75
C SER A 323 -12.49 -7.60 -6.86
N ALA A 324 -12.86 -7.31 -5.62
CA ALA A 324 -12.03 -6.56 -4.67
C ALA A 324 -10.69 -7.27 -4.37
N ALA A 325 -10.67 -8.60 -4.32
CA ALA A 325 -9.44 -9.38 -4.20
C ALA A 325 -8.54 -9.20 -5.43
N LEU A 326 -9.08 -9.29 -6.64
CA LEU A 326 -8.34 -9.07 -7.89
C LEU A 326 -7.79 -7.64 -7.97
N ILE A 327 -8.59 -6.65 -7.56
CA ILE A 327 -8.22 -5.23 -7.57
C ILE A 327 -6.97 -4.95 -6.78
N TRP A 328 -6.85 -5.57 -5.60
CA TRP A 328 -5.74 -5.34 -4.68
C TRP A 328 -4.52 -6.20 -5.02
N CYS A 329 -4.76 -7.47 -5.32
CA CYS A 329 -3.70 -8.43 -5.61
C CYS A 329 -2.90 -8.06 -6.86
N ALA A 330 -3.57 -7.60 -7.92
CA ALA A 330 -2.94 -7.33 -9.21
C ALA A 330 -1.89 -6.21 -9.26
N PRO A 331 -2.16 -4.99 -8.80
CA PRO A 331 -1.15 -3.93 -8.78
C PRO A 331 0.02 -4.31 -7.85
N LEU A 332 -0.22 -5.03 -6.75
CA LEU A 332 0.84 -5.47 -5.85
C LEU A 332 1.73 -6.54 -6.48
N LEU A 333 1.16 -7.60 -7.05
CA LEU A 333 1.95 -8.59 -7.78
C LEU A 333 2.71 -7.95 -8.96
N PHE A 334 2.10 -6.99 -9.65
CA PHE A 334 2.76 -6.25 -10.73
C PHE A 334 3.94 -5.40 -10.23
N SER A 335 3.73 -4.61 -9.17
CA SER A 335 4.76 -3.78 -8.57
C SER A 335 5.92 -4.61 -8.02
N GLY A 336 5.62 -5.65 -7.23
CA GLY A 336 6.63 -6.54 -6.68
C GLY A 336 7.40 -7.24 -7.79
N ALA A 337 6.71 -7.75 -8.81
CA ALA A 337 7.34 -8.47 -9.92
C ALA A 337 8.20 -7.55 -10.79
N SER A 338 7.86 -6.27 -10.89
CA SER A 338 8.73 -5.26 -11.49
C SER A 338 10.05 -5.17 -10.72
N SER A 339 10.03 -5.09 -9.39
CA SER A 339 11.26 -5.04 -8.59
C SER A 339 12.10 -6.32 -8.69
N PHE A 340 11.50 -7.52 -8.60
CA PHE A 340 12.24 -8.77 -8.81
C PHE A 340 12.75 -8.92 -10.26
N GLY A 341 11.87 -8.78 -11.24
CA GLY A 341 12.19 -9.08 -12.63
C GLY A 341 13.13 -8.04 -13.25
N LEU A 342 12.77 -6.76 -13.14
CA LEU A 342 13.52 -5.67 -13.76
C LEU A 342 14.75 -5.27 -12.96
N ASP A 343 14.63 -5.15 -11.64
CA ASP A 343 15.73 -4.56 -10.85
C ASP A 343 16.71 -5.61 -10.31
N LEU A 344 16.22 -6.77 -9.85
CA LEU A 344 17.06 -7.80 -9.23
C LEU A 344 17.58 -8.84 -10.24
N PHE A 345 16.69 -9.43 -11.05
CA PHE A 345 17.04 -10.55 -11.92
C PHE A 345 17.61 -10.10 -13.28
N ASN A 346 17.28 -8.90 -13.78
CA ASN A 346 17.87 -8.34 -14.99
C ASN A 346 19.23 -7.64 -14.72
N ARG A 347 20.15 -8.40 -14.13
CA ARG A 347 21.36 -7.92 -13.41
C ARG A 347 22.39 -7.11 -14.23
N ARG A 348 22.30 -7.11 -15.57
CA ARG A 348 23.26 -6.43 -16.46
C ARG A 348 22.64 -5.42 -17.43
N GLY A 349 21.32 -5.19 -17.37
CA GLY A 349 20.63 -4.52 -18.48
C GLY A 349 20.74 -5.28 -19.81
N SER A 350 21.29 -6.50 -19.79
CA SER A 350 21.64 -7.30 -20.96
C SER A 350 20.44 -7.66 -21.83
N SER A 351 19.22 -7.49 -21.32
CA SER A 351 18.02 -7.54 -22.12
C SER A 351 17.30 -6.20 -22.18
N HIS A 352 17.68 -5.38 -23.18
CA HIS A 352 16.92 -4.20 -23.61
C HIS A 352 15.62 -4.60 -24.35
N HIS A 353 15.52 -5.87 -24.78
CA HIS A 353 14.37 -6.39 -25.49
C HIS A 353 13.16 -6.56 -24.58
N ALA A 354 12.03 -5.95 -24.98
CA ALA A 354 10.75 -6.04 -24.29
C ALA A 354 10.30 -7.47 -23.99
N ILE A 355 10.68 -8.43 -24.83
CA ILE A 355 10.34 -9.86 -24.66
C ILE A 355 10.98 -10.45 -23.40
N SER A 356 12.27 -10.19 -23.17
CA SER A 356 13.01 -10.73 -22.04
C SER A 356 12.57 -10.09 -20.72
N VAL A 357 12.34 -8.78 -20.74
CA VAL A 357 11.80 -8.04 -19.59
C VAL A 357 10.42 -8.56 -19.20
N ARG A 358 9.50 -8.72 -20.17
CA ARG A 358 8.19 -9.35 -19.91
C ARG A 358 8.32 -10.77 -19.38
N ARG A 359 9.26 -11.57 -19.92
CA ARG A 359 9.50 -12.95 -19.46
C ARG A 359 9.97 -12.98 -18.00
N LEU A 360 10.93 -12.13 -17.62
CA LEU A 360 11.44 -12.03 -16.26
C LEU A 360 10.37 -11.54 -15.28
N THR A 361 9.57 -10.54 -15.66
CA THR A 361 8.46 -10.08 -14.82
C THR A 361 7.41 -11.18 -14.64
N ARG A 362 7.09 -11.96 -15.68
CA ARG A 362 6.18 -13.12 -15.58
C ARG A 362 6.69 -14.17 -14.61
N TRP A 363 7.94 -14.58 -14.74
CA TRP A 363 8.55 -15.53 -13.80
C TRP A 363 8.57 -14.98 -12.37
N SER A 364 8.78 -13.68 -12.22
CA SER A 364 8.72 -13.02 -10.91
C SER A 364 7.31 -13.02 -10.32
N MET A 365 6.27 -12.85 -11.13
CA MET A 365 4.88 -13.00 -10.68
C MET A 365 4.56 -14.44 -10.27
N VAL A 366 5.05 -15.43 -11.02
CA VAL A 366 4.89 -16.85 -10.66
C VAL A 366 5.58 -17.16 -9.35
N LEU A 367 6.82 -16.68 -9.16
CA LEU A 367 7.55 -16.81 -7.91
C LEU A 367 6.79 -16.17 -6.75
N GLN A 368 6.25 -14.96 -6.94
CA GLN A 368 5.45 -14.28 -5.91
C GLN A 368 4.12 -14.98 -5.64
N GLY A 369 3.51 -15.58 -6.66
CA GLY A 369 2.33 -16.41 -6.47
C GLY A 369 2.60 -17.65 -5.64
N ALA A 370 3.75 -18.30 -5.83
CA ALA A 370 4.21 -19.37 -4.95
C ALA A 370 4.45 -18.85 -3.52
N MET A 371 5.06 -17.67 -3.36
CA MET A 371 5.25 -17.04 -2.04
C MET A 371 3.92 -16.76 -1.33
N ILE A 372 2.87 -16.31 -2.03
CA ILE A 372 1.51 -16.14 -1.47
C ILE A 372 1.04 -17.45 -0.82
N VAL A 373 1.12 -18.56 -1.56
CA VAL A 373 0.67 -19.86 -1.05
C VAL A 373 1.54 -20.30 0.14
N LEU A 374 2.86 -20.16 0.04
CA LEU A 374 3.78 -20.51 1.12
C LEU A 374 3.52 -19.70 2.39
N TYR A 375 3.34 -18.38 2.28
CA TYR A 375 3.07 -17.53 3.44
C TYR A 375 1.72 -17.85 4.10
N ALA A 376 0.69 -18.10 3.28
CA ALA A 376 -0.62 -18.51 3.78
C ALA A 376 -0.58 -19.85 4.53
N LEU A 377 0.22 -20.81 4.06
CA LEU A 377 0.40 -22.12 4.70
C LEU A 377 1.33 -22.06 5.91
N ALA A 378 2.33 -21.16 5.91
CA ALA A 378 3.30 -21.05 7.00
C ALA A 378 2.69 -20.49 8.28
N ARG A 379 1.71 -19.58 8.18
CA ARG A 379 0.92 -19.10 9.35
C ARG A 379 -0.56 -18.96 9.00
N PRO A 380 -1.31 -20.07 8.98
CA PRO A 380 -2.75 -20.03 8.70
C PRO A 380 -3.47 -19.16 9.71
N GLY A 381 -4.35 -18.27 9.24
CA GLY A 381 -5.17 -17.41 10.11
C GLY A 381 -4.45 -16.23 10.77
N GLN A 382 -3.14 -16.04 10.58
CA GLN A 382 -2.39 -14.91 11.17
C GLN A 382 -2.04 -13.83 10.14
N LEU A 383 -2.99 -13.43 9.29
CA LEU A 383 -2.71 -12.42 8.25
C LEU A 383 -2.38 -11.03 8.81
N ALA A 384 -2.94 -10.66 9.97
CA ALA A 384 -2.59 -9.41 10.64
C ALA A 384 -1.10 -9.36 11.00
N TRP A 385 -0.53 -10.49 11.44
CA TRP A 385 0.91 -10.61 11.70
C TRP A 385 1.72 -10.38 10.42
N TRP A 386 1.33 -11.06 9.34
CA TRP A 386 1.96 -10.91 8.03
C TRP A 386 1.96 -9.44 7.58
N ALA A 387 0.84 -8.73 7.72
CA ALA A 387 0.76 -7.31 7.38
C ALA A 387 1.77 -6.46 8.16
N VAL A 388 1.85 -6.62 9.49
CA VAL A 388 2.82 -5.90 10.33
C VAL A 388 4.26 -6.24 9.95
N PHE A 389 4.55 -7.52 9.74
CA PHE A 389 5.89 -7.99 9.36
C PHE A 389 6.31 -7.41 8.01
N GLY A 390 5.46 -7.51 6.99
CA GLY A 390 5.74 -6.96 5.66
C GLY A 390 5.96 -5.45 5.69
N LEU A 391 5.11 -4.70 6.40
CA LEU A 391 5.25 -3.24 6.55
C LEU A 391 6.54 -2.86 7.25
N THR A 392 6.92 -3.62 8.29
CA THR A 392 8.17 -3.41 9.04
C THR A 392 9.38 -3.50 8.12
N LEU A 393 9.52 -4.62 7.38
CA LEU A 393 10.68 -4.82 6.51
C LEU A 393 10.71 -3.80 5.36
N ARG A 394 9.57 -3.58 4.69
CA ARG A 394 9.50 -2.63 3.57
C ARG A 394 9.81 -1.21 4.01
N ASN A 395 9.18 -0.72 5.08
CA ASN A 395 9.34 0.68 5.48
C ASN A 395 10.77 0.97 5.95
N ALA A 396 11.37 0.04 6.70
CA ALA A 396 12.75 0.14 7.14
C ALA A 396 13.73 0.22 5.95
N ALA A 397 13.48 -0.53 4.88
CA ALA A 397 14.33 -0.51 3.69
C ALA A 397 14.07 0.69 2.76
N ILE A 398 12.85 1.23 2.69
CA ILE A 398 12.46 2.11 1.57
C ILE A 398 12.18 3.55 2.01
N VAL A 399 11.55 3.79 3.15
CA VAL A 399 11.04 5.14 3.49
C VAL A 399 12.17 6.15 3.66
N GLY A 400 13.14 5.87 4.54
CA GLY A 400 14.27 6.76 4.77
C GLY A 400 15.06 7.06 3.48
N PRO A 401 15.48 6.03 2.72
CA PRO A 401 16.16 6.22 1.44
C PRO A 401 15.36 7.02 0.40
N THR A 402 14.04 6.82 0.30
CA THR A 402 13.20 7.61 -0.63
C THR A 402 13.12 9.07 -0.21
N VAL A 403 12.95 9.38 1.08
CA VAL A 403 12.96 10.78 1.55
C VAL A 403 14.34 11.41 1.34
N ALA A 404 15.42 10.68 1.65
CA ALA A 404 16.79 11.13 1.40
C ALA A 404 17.05 11.40 -0.09
N PHE A 405 16.53 10.53 -0.97
CA PHE A 405 16.64 10.72 -2.42
C PHE A 405 16.02 12.06 -2.84
N LEU A 406 14.84 12.40 -2.31
CA LEU A 406 14.08 13.58 -2.71
C LEU A 406 14.62 14.88 -2.10
N LEU A 407 15.08 14.83 -0.84
CA LEU A 407 15.32 16.04 -0.04
C LEU A 407 16.76 16.19 0.43
N TRP A 408 17.56 15.13 0.48
CA TRP A 408 18.87 15.16 1.15
C TRP A 408 20.05 14.87 0.21
N PRO A 409 20.67 15.91 -0.39
CA PRO A 409 21.70 15.72 -1.39
C PRO A 409 22.99 15.03 -0.88
N LEU A 410 23.26 15.10 0.43
CA LEU A 410 24.51 14.69 1.06
C LEU A 410 24.66 13.18 1.31
N VAL A 411 23.55 12.44 1.27
CA VAL A 411 23.56 11.01 1.60
C VAL A 411 24.30 10.23 0.51
N ARG A 412 25.21 9.34 0.91
CA ARG A 412 26.02 8.50 -0.02
C ARG A 412 25.53 7.05 -0.04
N GLU A 413 25.91 6.31 -1.10
CA GLU A 413 25.56 4.90 -1.32
C GLU A 413 25.81 4.00 -0.10
N LYS A 414 27.02 4.04 0.48
CA LYS A 414 27.38 3.19 1.63
C LYS A 414 26.44 3.42 2.81
N THR A 415 26.09 4.67 3.09
CA THR A 415 25.19 5.04 4.19
C THR A 415 23.78 4.51 3.95
N VAL A 416 23.26 4.61 2.73
CA VAL A 416 21.94 4.06 2.38
C VAL A 416 21.91 2.54 2.52
N LEU A 417 22.89 1.84 1.98
CA LEU A 417 22.91 0.37 2.08
C LEU A 417 22.96 -0.08 3.55
N VAL A 418 23.80 0.54 4.37
CA VAL A 418 23.92 0.22 5.80
C VAL A 418 22.61 0.57 6.54
N SER A 419 21.96 1.70 6.23
CA SER A 419 20.68 2.04 6.87
C SER A 419 19.59 1.04 6.54
N MET A 420 19.52 0.57 5.29
CA MET A 420 18.53 -0.41 4.87
C MET A 420 18.75 -1.75 5.58
N VAL A 421 19.99 -2.25 5.60
CA VAL A 421 20.33 -3.53 6.24
C VAL A 421 20.09 -3.48 7.74
N LEU A 422 20.58 -2.44 8.43
CA LEU A 422 20.42 -2.31 9.87
C LEU A 422 18.96 -2.05 10.27
N GLY A 423 18.22 -1.23 9.50
CA GLY A 423 16.80 -1.00 9.75
C GLY A 423 15.96 -2.27 9.61
N VAL A 424 16.16 -3.02 8.52
CA VAL A 424 15.47 -4.30 8.29
C VAL A 424 15.86 -5.31 9.37
N GLY A 425 17.15 -5.43 9.68
CA GLY A 425 17.66 -6.31 10.72
C GLY A 425 17.09 -5.97 12.10
N MET A 426 16.97 -4.69 12.43
CA MET A 426 16.39 -4.24 13.70
C MET A 426 14.89 -4.52 13.77
N GLY A 427 14.12 -4.21 12.73
CA GLY A 427 12.69 -4.52 12.70
C GLY A 427 12.39 -6.03 12.75
N PHE A 428 13.23 -6.83 12.11
CA PHE A 428 13.16 -8.30 12.17
C PHE A 428 13.49 -8.82 13.58
N THR A 429 14.61 -8.39 14.16
CA THR A 429 15.03 -8.83 15.51
C THR A 429 14.06 -8.37 16.59
N TRP A 430 13.46 -7.18 16.47
CA TRP A 430 12.44 -6.70 17.40
C TRP A 430 11.22 -7.61 17.47
N ASN A 431 10.78 -8.14 16.32
CA ASN A 431 9.75 -9.18 16.30
C ASN A 431 10.28 -10.52 16.82
N ALA A 432 11.52 -10.90 16.48
CA ALA A 432 12.10 -12.18 16.85
C ALA A 432 12.23 -12.34 18.37
N VAL A 433 12.55 -11.26 19.10
CA VAL A 433 12.67 -11.25 20.57
C VAL A 433 11.38 -11.71 21.27
N THR A 434 10.21 -11.43 20.69
CA THR A 434 8.92 -11.89 21.22
C THR A 434 8.41 -13.15 20.53
N GLY A 435 9.31 -13.95 19.94
CA GLY A 435 8.95 -15.18 19.23
C GLY A 435 8.09 -14.93 17.99
N PHE A 436 8.23 -13.76 17.36
CA PHE A 436 7.38 -13.29 16.26
C PHE A 436 5.89 -13.28 16.63
N SER A 437 5.57 -12.78 17.82
CA SER A 437 4.18 -12.57 18.25
C SER A 437 3.49 -11.51 17.39
N ALA A 438 2.18 -11.69 17.17
CA ALA A 438 1.33 -10.73 16.44
C ALA A 438 0.80 -9.59 17.31
N LEU A 439 0.85 -9.77 18.64
CA LEU A 439 0.18 -8.90 19.61
C LEU A 439 1.15 -8.36 20.67
N VAL A 440 2.26 -9.06 20.88
CA VAL A 440 3.22 -8.74 21.95
C VAL A 440 4.53 -8.27 21.32
N PHE A 441 4.93 -7.05 21.66
CA PHE A 441 6.18 -6.47 21.22
C PHE A 441 7.01 -6.02 22.43
N PRO A 442 8.34 -5.98 22.32
CA PRO A 442 9.17 -5.42 23.39
C PRO A 442 8.72 -3.99 23.71
N PHE A 443 8.46 -3.73 24.99
CA PHE A 443 7.96 -2.44 25.51
C PHE A 443 6.63 -1.97 24.89
N GLY A 444 5.85 -2.86 24.25
CA GLY A 444 4.64 -2.49 23.52
C GLY A 444 4.90 -1.68 22.24
N ILE A 445 6.14 -1.57 21.79
CA ILE A 445 6.53 -0.75 20.64
C ILE A 445 6.44 -1.57 19.37
N ASN A 446 5.60 -1.13 18.43
CA ASN A 446 5.47 -1.78 17.14
C ASN A 446 6.83 -1.81 16.39
N PRO A 447 7.25 -2.98 15.87
CA PRO A 447 8.55 -3.17 15.20
C PRO A 447 8.76 -2.28 13.96
N MET A 448 7.68 -1.83 13.30
CA MET A 448 7.76 -0.93 12.16
C MET A 448 8.40 0.40 12.53
N TRP A 449 8.06 0.96 13.71
CA TRP A 449 8.64 2.20 14.23
C TRP A 449 10.13 2.04 14.50
N VAL A 450 10.52 0.92 15.10
CA VAL A 450 11.91 0.62 15.45
C VAL A 450 12.77 0.43 14.19
N GLY A 451 12.32 -0.39 13.24
CA GLY A 451 13.08 -0.64 12.01
C GLY A 451 13.25 0.63 11.17
N THR A 452 12.17 1.39 10.97
CA THR A 452 12.21 2.63 10.19
C THR A 452 13.00 3.73 10.91
N GLY A 453 12.81 3.88 12.22
CA GLY A 453 13.56 4.83 13.03
C GLY A 453 15.06 4.53 13.03
N THR A 454 15.43 3.25 13.16
CA THR A 454 16.84 2.82 13.07
C THR A 454 17.44 3.16 11.72
N ALA A 455 16.73 2.89 10.61
CA ALA A 455 17.19 3.28 9.29
C ALA A 455 17.45 4.80 9.19
N MET A 456 16.52 5.62 9.69
CA MET A 456 16.67 7.08 9.70
C MET A 456 17.85 7.55 10.56
N LEU A 457 18.03 7.00 11.76
CA LEU A 457 19.18 7.32 12.63
C LEU A 457 20.52 6.95 11.96
N VAL A 458 20.59 5.80 11.29
CA VAL A 458 21.79 5.40 10.54
C VAL A 458 22.05 6.34 9.35
N LEU A 459 21.00 6.81 8.67
CA LEU A 459 21.14 7.84 7.63
C LEU A 459 21.70 9.15 8.20
N ILE A 460 21.22 9.58 9.38
CA ILE A 460 21.73 10.77 10.06
C ILE A 460 23.21 10.61 10.40
N GLY A 461 23.55 9.60 11.21
CA GLY A 461 24.92 9.38 11.68
C GLY A 461 25.89 9.12 10.52
N GLY A 462 25.51 8.26 9.57
CA GLY A 462 26.37 7.94 8.42
C GLY A 462 26.60 9.13 7.49
N THR A 463 25.63 10.03 7.35
CA THR A 463 25.78 11.25 6.53
C THR A 463 26.72 12.25 7.20
N PHE A 464 26.58 12.44 8.53
CA PHE A 464 27.49 13.30 9.30
C PHE A 464 28.92 12.77 9.29
N LEU A 465 29.12 11.47 9.54
CA LEU A 465 30.44 10.84 9.57
C LEU A 465 31.16 10.93 8.22
N GLN A 466 30.46 10.66 7.11
CA GLN A 466 31.09 10.64 5.78
C GLN A 466 31.31 12.02 5.17
N ASN A 467 30.56 13.03 5.60
CA ASN A 467 30.63 14.38 5.04
C ASN A 467 31.19 15.42 6.02
N TRP A 468 31.74 15.00 7.17
CA TRP A 468 32.23 15.91 8.22
C TRP A 468 33.09 17.09 7.71
N GLY A 469 33.99 16.84 6.74
CA GLY A 469 34.85 17.88 6.17
C GLY A 469 34.27 18.70 5.01
N VAL A 470 33.10 18.31 4.46
CA VAL A 470 32.52 18.91 3.24
C VAL A 470 31.10 19.45 3.49
N MET A 471 30.52 19.14 4.64
CA MET A 471 29.21 19.60 5.06
C MET A 471 29.32 20.97 5.73
N ARG A 472 28.37 21.84 5.44
CA ARG A 472 28.19 23.12 6.12
C ARG A 472 26.80 23.21 6.71
N TRP A 473 26.66 24.04 7.73
CA TRP A 473 25.36 24.42 8.26
C TRP A 473 24.63 25.33 7.27
N ALA A 474 23.33 25.14 7.14
CA ALA A 474 22.48 25.96 6.30
C ALA A 474 22.59 27.44 6.70
N LYS A 475 22.64 28.33 5.71
CA LYS A 475 22.65 29.78 5.94
C LYS A 475 21.32 30.21 6.61
N PRO A 476 21.33 31.32 7.38
CA PRO A 476 20.09 31.90 7.90
C PRO A 476 19.06 32.12 6.79
N GLY A 477 17.83 31.62 6.99
CA GLY A 477 16.77 31.63 5.99
C GLY A 477 15.71 30.57 6.29
N LEU A 478 14.67 30.46 5.44
CA LEU A 478 13.53 29.56 5.64
C LEU A 478 13.97 28.12 5.93
N ARG A 479 14.97 27.62 5.18
CA ARG A 479 15.51 26.27 5.36
C ARG A 479 16.05 26.04 6.77
N ARG A 480 16.85 26.97 7.31
CA ARG A 480 17.40 26.88 8.66
C ARG A 480 16.30 27.03 9.74
N TYR A 481 15.30 27.88 9.52
CA TYR A 481 14.15 27.98 10.42
C TYR A 481 13.34 26.69 10.47
N LEU A 482 13.05 26.09 9.32
CA LEU A 482 12.39 24.79 9.26
C LEU A 482 13.23 23.72 9.97
N GLY A 483 14.54 23.67 9.70
CA GLY A 483 15.45 22.75 10.36
C GLY A 483 15.50 22.92 11.88
N GLY A 484 15.55 24.16 12.37
CA GLY A 484 15.48 24.46 13.80
C GLY A 484 14.13 24.09 14.43
N GLY A 485 13.02 24.31 13.71
CA GLY A 485 11.69 23.90 14.13
C GLY A 485 11.56 22.38 14.25
N PHE A 486 12.10 21.63 13.28
CA PHE A 486 12.14 20.17 13.35
C PHE A 486 13.03 19.64 14.47
N ALA A 487 14.18 20.28 14.72
CA ALA A 487 15.06 19.94 15.84
C ALA A 487 14.38 20.20 17.19
N LEU A 488 13.68 21.34 17.32
CA LEU A 488 12.90 21.65 18.51
C LEU A 488 11.78 20.63 18.71
N PHE A 489 11.04 20.29 17.65
CA PHE A 489 9.99 19.28 17.70
C PHE A 489 10.53 17.90 18.09
N GLY A 490 11.65 17.47 17.49
CA GLY A 490 12.33 16.22 17.80
C GLY A 490 12.80 16.15 19.26
N GLY A 491 13.51 17.18 19.70
CA GLY A 491 14.00 17.32 21.07
C GLY A 491 12.88 17.39 22.12
N VAL A 492 11.82 18.18 21.87
CA VAL A 492 10.65 18.24 22.77
C VAL A 492 9.96 16.88 22.85
N SER A 493 9.81 16.18 21.72
CA SER A 493 9.26 14.83 21.71
C SER A 493 10.11 13.91 22.59
N LEU A 494 11.44 13.84 22.38
CA LEU A 494 12.33 13.01 23.23
C LEU A 494 12.24 13.31 24.73
N VAL A 495 12.04 14.58 25.10
CA VAL A 495 11.89 14.98 26.51
C VAL A 495 10.54 14.53 27.09
N LEU A 496 9.49 14.43 26.26
CA LEU A 496 8.17 13.95 26.68
C LEU A 496 8.10 12.42 26.81
N THR A 497 9.02 11.69 26.18
CA THR A 497 9.04 10.21 26.16
C THR A 497 8.91 9.57 27.54
N PRO A 498 9.69 9.96 28.58
CA PRO A 498 9.58 9.34 29.90
C PRO A 498 8.20 9.57 30.54
N TRP A 499 7.64 10.76 30.35
CA TRP A 499 6.31 11.09 30.85
C TRP A 499 5.22 10.26 30.16
N ILE A 500 5.29 10.11 28.83
CA ILE A 500 4.36 9.27 28.06
C ILE A 500 4.46 7.81 28.52
N GLY A 501 5.68 7.30 28.73
CA GLY A 501 5.94 5.94 29.19
C GLY A 501 5.32 5.61 30.56
N HIS A 502 5.20 6.60 31.45
CA HIS A 502 4.57 6.43 32.77
C HIS A 502 3.08 6.83 32.82
N SER A 503 2.55 7.37 31.71
CA SER A 503 1.16 7.82 31.62
C SER A 503 0.23 6.73 31.07
N SER A 504 -1.08 7.00 31.09
CA SER A 504 -2.08 6.18 30.38
C SER A 504 -1.92 6.17 28.85
N LEU A 505 -1.00 6.99 28.30
CA LEU A 505 -0.67 7.06 26.88
C LEU A 505 0.50 6.15 26.48
N HIS A 506 0.92 5.21 27.33
CA HIS A 506 2.02 4.29 27.04
C HIS A 506 1.88 3.58 25.67
N SER A 507 0.65 3.31 25.20
CA SER A 507 0.39 2.73 23.87
C SER A 507 0.92 3.57 22.70
N LEU A 508 1.16 4.87 22.91
CA LEU A 508 1.72 5.79 21.91
C LEU A 508 3.25 5.90 21.96
N LEU A 509 3.91 5.30 22.96
CA LEU A 509 5.36 5.44 23.17
C LEU A 509 6.18 5.16 21.91
N GLY A 510 5.85 4.09 21.19
CA GLY A 510 6.55 3.76 19.94
C GLY A 510 6.35 4.77 18.82
N CYS A 511 5.14 5.32 18.72
CA CYS A 511 4.80 6.33 17.72
C CYS A 511 5.50 7.66 18.04
N GLU A 512 5.50 8.07 19.30
CA GLU A 512 6.15 9.31 19.73
C GLU A 512 7.68 9.26 19.61
N LEU A 513 8.32 8.17 20.02
CA LEU A 513 9.76 7.94 19.79
C LEU A 513 10.11 8.02 18.31
N PHE A 514 9.25 7.48 17.44
CA PHE A 514 9.44 7.59 16.01
C PHE A 514 9.27 9.02 15.50
N LEU A 515 8.30 9.79 16.02
CA LEU A 515 8.14 11.20 15.69
C LEU A 515 9.36 12.04 16.09
N ALA A 516 9.95 11.74 17.26
CA ALA A 516 11.22 12.32 17.68
C ALA A 516 12.33 12.07 16.64
N VAL A 517 12.55 10.81 16.27
CA VAL A 517 13.55 10.43 15.25
C VAL A 517 13.27 11.09 13.91
N MET A 518 12.00 11.16 13.50
CA MET A 518 11.60 11.80 12.26
C MET A 518 11.86 13.32 12.30
N GLY A 519 11.61 13.97 13.43
CA GLY A 519 11.96 15.37 13.68
C GLY A 519 13.46 15.61 13.49
N GLU A 520 14.30 14.80 14.14
CA GLU A 520 15.75 14.90 13.98
C GLU A 520 16.23 14.58 12.56
N PHE A 521 15.58 13.64 11.87
CA PHE A 521 15.88 13.33 10.48
C PHE A 521 15.62 14.53 9.56
N PHE A 522 14.46 15.17 9.67
CA PHE A 522 14.18 16.39 8.90
C PHE A 522 15.05 17.57 9.33
N ALA A 523 15.35 17.71 10.62
CA ALA A 523 16.29 18.71 11.12
C ALA A 523 17.65 18.56 10.44
N ALA A 524 18.20 17.35 10.39
CA ALA A 524 19.48 17.07 9.74
C ALA A 524 19.43 17.40 8.24
N ILE A 525 18.34 17.06 7.53
CA ILE A 525 18.16 17.39 6.11
C ILE A 525 18.19 18.91 5.87
N PHE A 526 17.43 19.66 6.67
CA PHE A 526 17.25 21.10 6.46
C PHE A 526 18.39 21.95 7.02
N LEU A 527 19.07 21.49 8.08
CA LEU A 527 20.20 22.21 8.68
C LEU A 527 21.54 21.98 7.95
N THR A 528 21.63 21.02 7.03
CA THR A 528 22.90 20.67 6.36
C THR A 528 22.89 20.95 4.86
N GLU A 529 24.01 21.46 4.35
CA GLU A 529 24.23 21.77 2.93
C GLU A 529 25.64 21.35 2.47
N PRO A 530 25.84 20.95 1.19
CA PRO A 530 27.17 20.70 0.66
C PRO A 530 27.97 22.00 0.47
N ALA A 531 29.26 21.97 0.78
CA ALA A 531 30.13 23.16 0.71
C ALA A 531 30.31 23.79 -0.68
N GLN A 532 29.94 23.09 -1.78
CA GLN A 532 30.26 23.47 -3.17
C GLN A 532 29.06 23.92 -4.04
N LEU A 533 27.95 24.41 -3.48
CA LEU A 533 26.85 24.97 -4.31
C LEU A 533 27.06 26.42 -4.79
N ASN A 534 28.24 27.01 -4.58
CA ASN A 534 28.48 28.46 -4.77
C ASN A 534 28.73 28.93 -6.22
N ASN A 535 28.71 28.08 -7.25
CA ASN A 535 28.93 28.51 -8.64
C ASN A 535 27.72 28.37 -9.56
N ILE A 536 26.52 28.12 -9.02
CA ILE A 536 25.32 27.91 -9.87
C ILE A 536 24.11 28.70 -9.34
N SER A 537 24.35 29.88 -8.76
CA SER A 537 23.28 30.79 -8.31
C SER A 537 22.82 31.81 -9.36
N GLU A 538 23.17 31.63 -10.64
CA GLU A 538 22.63 32.46 -11.75
C GLU A 538 21.82 31.67 -12.79
N GLN A 539 21.65 30.37 -12.61
CA GLN A 539 20.69 29.59 -13.39
C GLN A 539 19.77 28.86 -12.41
N GLY A 540 18.46 28.93 -12.66
CA GLY A 540 17.41 28.38 -11.79
C GLY A 540 17.60 26.91 -11.39
N PRO A 541 16.71 26.35 -10.55
CA PRO A 541 16.92 25.09 -9.83
C PRO A 541 17.52 24.01 -10.73
N ILE A 542 18.79 23.69 -10.46
CA ILE A 542 19.66 22.91 -11.33
C ILE A 542 19.05 21.54 -11.56
N SER A 543 18.85 21.28 -12.83
CA SER A 543 18.47 20.03 -13.43
C SER A 543 19.43 18.90 -13.02
N VAL A 544 18.97 18.05 -12.11
CA VAL A 544 19.38 16.63 -12.00
C VAL A 544 19.07 15.87 -13.33
N THR A 545 18.43 16.54 -14.29
CA THR A 545 17.88 16.02 -15.55
C THR A 545 18.92 15.60 -16.60
N GLU A 546 20.10 16.22 -16.69
CA GLU A 546 21.02 15.96 -17.82
C GLU A 546 21.81 14.65 -17.69
N THR A 547 22.24 14.28 -16.48
CA THR A 547 22.88 12.97 -16.25
C THR A 547 21.85 11.83 -16.23
N MET A 548 20.59 12.14 -15.91
CA MET A 548 19.47 11.19 -15.89
C MET A 548 18.90 10.86 -17.29
N ALA A 549 18.99 11.79 -18.24
CA ALA A 549 18.53 11.57 -19.62
C ALA A 549 19.33 10.48 -20.32
N VAL A 550 20.66 10.47 -20.13
CA VAL A 550 21.57 9.53 -20.83
C VAL A 550 21.39 8.07 -20.37
N GLN A 551 21.10 7.84 -19.08
CA GLN A 551 20.82 6.47 -18.59
C GLN A 551 19.39 5.99 -18.93
N ASN A 552 18.38 6.86 -18.92
CA ASN A 552 17.01 6.48 -19.27
C ASN A 552 16.79 6.36 -20.79
N GLU A 553 17.53 7.09 -21.63
CA GLU A 553 17.50 6.88 -23.08
C GLU A 553 17.93 5.47 -23.46
N SER A 554 18.83 4.83 -22.69
CA SER A 554 19.19 3.41 -22.91
C SER A 554 18.08 2.39 -22.57
N TYR A 555 17.08 2.79 -21.79
CA TYR A 555 15.88 1.99 -21.48
C TYR A 555 14.68 2.31 -22.38
N LEU A 556 14.70 3.47 -23.05
CA LEU A 556 13.57 4.04 -23.79
C LEU A 556 13.83 4.25 -25.28
N SER A 557 15.05 4.00 -25.78
CA SER A 557 15.31 4.15 -27.21
C SER A 557 14.63 3.04 -28.03
N PRO A 558 13.93 3.39 -29.11
CA PRO A 558 13.52 2.44 -30.13
C PRO A 558 14.69 2.28 -31.11
N LEU A 559 15.53 1.28 -30.87
CA LEU A 559 16.26 0.61 -31.95
C LEU A 559 15.84 -0.86 -31.98
#